data_AF-A0A355RNJ1-F1
#
_entry.id   AF-A0A355RNJ1-F1
#
_cell.length_a   1.000
_cell.length_b   1.000
_cell.length_c   1.000
_cell.angle_alpha   90.00
_cell.angle_beta   90.00
_cell.angle_gamma   90.00
#
_symmetry.space_group_name_H-M   'P 1'
#
loop_
_entity.id
_entity.type
_entity.pdbx_description
1 polymer ?
#
loop_
_entity_poly.entity_id
_entity_poly.type
_entity_poly.pdbx_seq_one_letter_code
_entity_poly.pdbx_strand_id
1 'polypeptide(L)'
;MKKELQTFENWPFKVPSINVAIKNINKLTSQLENAPSAKVAIQIVKKHMKLTDLLQNDFTNVSVRYSIETNNKIYQKAQEKIDEGYPKIQAAELSFVDALLGCKYRKEMEKKFGAFFFKILDYSKKSFSKEVVDEAILENKLSTQYASLIAGCKVPFEGNYYNLPQMGKFMTDKDRKLREKASKAYYGYLETRVDEIEDIYDKLVKVRDSMAKKMGFNNYVELAYVKMNRFDYDQEDVARYREEIRKYVTPIAGRITRMQFKKNRIYRPKVFDLGVYFKEGNPLPKGNTLEKVEAARKMYNALSKETSYFFSYMVDHHVMDLEAKEGKQSGGYMTYFPVYKIPFIFSNFNGTSGDVDVLTHEFGHSFQAYMARDIKIPEYRSPTMESCEIHSMSMEFFAEPYMDLFFDEPDKYRYIHLADSICFLPYGAIVDEFQEWVYLNPNCQKGDRDRKWHELEEKYTPYKLRCFKGCDYMYTGHRWLTQAHIFQNPFYYIDYTLAQVMAFEFFILDNKDHQKAWSTYLKLCKLGGRYPFRTLVKKCKLKDPFKEGTVKKVINSVFNILKSYNL
;
A
#
# COMPACT_ATOMS: atom_id res chain seq x y z
N MET A 1 7.32 -29.07 -24.00
CA MET A 1 6.38 -28.78 -22.90
C MET A 1 7.03 -27.74 -21.99
N LYS A 2 6.43 -26.55 -21.80
CA LYS A 2 6.86 -25.71 -20.66
C LYS A 2 6.54 -26.51 -19.40
N LYS A 3 7.48 -26.64 -18.46
CA LYS A 3 7.16 -27.23 -17.15
C LYS A 3 6.00 -26.41 -16.56
N GLU A 4 4.95 -27.11 -16.15
CA GLU A 4 3.87 -26.51 -15.37
C GLU A 4 4.46 -25.84 -14.13
N LEU A 5 3.96 -24.64 -13.80
CA LEU A 5 4.46 -23.92 -12.63
C LEU A 5 3.98 -24.70 -11.39
N GLN A 6 4.89 -25.06 -10.51
CA GLN A 6 4.51 -25.75 -9.27
C GLN A 6 3.79 -24.79 -8.32
N THR A 7 3.10 -25.34 -7.32
CA THR A 7 2.52 -24.52 -6.24
C THR A 7 3.61 -23.79 -5.46
N PHE A 8 3.27 -22.64 -4.88
CA PHE A 8 4.21 -21.73 -4.21
C PHE A 8 5.10 -22.43 -3.16
N GLU A 9 4.56 -23.39 -2.42
CA GLU A 9 5.27 -24.10 -1.37
C GLU A 9 6.50 -24.87 -1.90
N ASN A 10 6.42 -25.32 -3.15
CA ASN A 10 7.44 -26.09 -3.84
C ASN A 10 8.47 -25.23 -4.57
N TRP A 11 8.32 -23.90 -4.58
CA TRP A 11 9.32 -23.03 -5.19
C TRP A 11 10.63 -23.04 -4.38
N PRO A 12 11.79 -23.01 -5.04
CA PRO A 12 13.08 -23.05 -4.37
C PRO A 12 13.26 -21.81 -3.47
N PHE A 13 13.45 -22.05 -2.18
CA PHE A 13 13.85 -21.02 -1.23
C PHE A 13 15.36 -20.79 -1.34
N LYS A 14 15.77 -19.65 -1.89
CA LYS A 14 17.17 -19.31 -2.11
C LYS A 14 17.47 -17.92 -1.57
N VAL A 15 18.47 -17.84 -0.68
CA VAL A 15 19.03 -16.56 -0.25
C VAL A 15 20.14 -16.18 -1.24
N PRO A 16 20.00 -15.07 -1.99
CA PRO A 16 20.97 -14.70 -3.01
C PRO A 16 22.31 -14.29 -2.39
N SER A 17 23.42 -14.64 -3.05
CA SER A 17 24.74 -14.18 -2.63
C SER A 17 24.94 -12.72 -3.06
N ILE A 18 25.00 -11.83 -2.07
CA ILE A 18 25.18 -10.39 -2.28
C ILE A 18 26.47 -10.08 -3.05
N ASN A 19 27.59 -10.73 -2.68
CA ASN A 19 28.88 -10.54 -3.37
C ASN A 19 28.84 -10.99 -4.83
N VAL A 20 28.15 -12.10 -5.13
CA VAL A 20 27.98 -12.57 -6.52
C VAL A 20 27.10 -11.61 -7.31
N ALA A 21 26.02 -11.09 -6.71
CA ALA A 21 25.18 -10.07 -7.33
C ALA A 21 25.99 -8.82 -7.71
N ILE A 22 26.73 -8.25 -6.75
CA ILE A 22 27.59 -7.08 -6.96
C ILE A 22 28.64 -7.36 -8.04
N LYS A 23 29.32 -8.51 -8.01
CA LYS A 23 30.31 -8.90 -9.03
C LYS A 23 29.68 -8.95 -10.43
N ASN A 24 28.46 -9.49 -10.55
CA ASN A 24 27.76 -9.58 -11.83
C ASN A 24 27.32 -8.19 -12.34
N ILE A 25 26.83 -7.32 -11.45
CA ILE A 25 26.48 -5.93 -11.78
C ILE A 25 27.73 -5.20 -12.28
N ASN A 26 28.82 -5.20 -11.52
CA ASN A 26 30.08 -4.54 -11.89
C ASN A 26 30.63 -5.05 -13.23
N LYS A 27 30.54 -6.36 -13.48
CA LYS A 27 30.92 -6.94 -14.78
C LYS A 27 30.08 -6.38 -15.93
N LEU A 28 28.77 -6.24 -15.74
CA LEU A 28 27.88 -5.66 -16.75
C LEU A 28 28.14 -4.16 -16.94
N THR A 29 28.46 -3.44 -15.87
CA THR A 29 28.89 -2.03 -15.91
C THR A 29 30.12 -1.86 -16.79
N SER A 30 31.20 -2.60 -16.52
CA SER A 30 32.42 -2.51 -17.34
C SER A 30 32.20 -2.92 -18.79
N GLN A 31 31.30 -3.89 -19.05
CA GLN A 31 30.93 -4.25 -20.42
C GLN A 31 30.17 -3.11 -21.12
N LEU A 32 29.31 -2.39 -20.40
CA LEU A 32 28.51 -1.29 -20.94
C LEU A 32 29.39 -0.10 -21.32
N GLU A 33 30.32 0.28 -20.43
CA GLU A 33 31.30 1.36 -20.66
C GLU A 33 32.16 1.09 -21.91
N ASN A 34 32.54 -0.18 -22.12
CA ASN A 34 33.38 -0.60 -23.23
C ASN A 34 32.60 -1.12 -24.46
N ALA A 35 31.29 -0.85 -24.56
CA ALA A 35 30.48 -1.41 -25.63
C ALA A 35 30.91 -0.89 -27.03
N PRO A 36 31.24 -1.78 -27.98
CA PRO A 36 31.76 -1.39 -29.31
C PRO A 36 30.66 -0.90 -30.26
N SER A 37 29.38 -1.07 -29.92
CA SER A 37 28.25 -0.58 -30.71
C SER A 37 26.98 -0.42 -29.86
N ALA A 38 26.03 0.39 -30.35
CA ALA A 38 24.71 0.54 -29.75
C ALA A 38 23.97 -0.80 -29.59
N LYS A 39 24.12 -1.72 -30.57
CA LYS A 39 23.52 -3.07 -30.52
C LYS A 39 24.03 -3.88 -29.33
N VAL A 40 25.35 -3.83 -29.08
CA VAL A 40 25.96 -4.53 -27.93
C VAL A 40 25.54 -3.89 -26.62
N ALA A 41 25.54 -2.56 -26.53
CA ALA A 41 25.12 -1.82 -25.34
C ALA A 41 23.66 -2.15 -24.95
N ILE A 42 22.73 -2.17 -25.92
CA ILE A 42 21.34 -2.57 -25.71
C ILE A 42 21.22 -4.02 -25.21
N GLN A 43 22.06 -4.93 -25.70
CA GLN A 43 22.07 -6.32 -25.22
C GLN A 43 22.57 -6.42 -23.78
N ILE A 44 23.55 -5.61 -23.38
CA ILE A 44 24.05 -5.55 -22.00
C ILE A 44 22.96 -5.05 -21.06
N VAL A 45 22.26 -3.98 -21.41
CA VAL A 45 21.12 -3.46 -20.61
C VAL A 45 20.04 -4.54 -20.45
N LYS A 46 19.72 -5.31 -21.49
CA LYS A 46 18.77 -6.43 -21.37
C LYS A 46 19.28 -7.57 -20.47
N LYS A 47 20.58 -7.84 -20.45
CA LYS A 47 21.18 -8.83 -19.53
C LYS A 47 21.09 -8.33 -18.09
N HIS A 48 21.33 -7.04 -17.88
CA HIS A 48 21.15 -6.37 -16.59
C HIS A 48 19.70 -6.46 -16.11
N MET A 49 18.71 -6.09 -16.93
CA MET A 49 17.28 -6.25 -16.61
C MET A 49 16.90 -7.69 -16.24
N LYS A 50 17.52 -8.70 -16.88
CA LYS A 50 17.31 -10.10 -16.51
C LYS A 50 17.95 -10.47 -15.17
N LEU A 51 19.12 -9.91 -14.87
CA LEU A 51 19.78 -10.10 -13.58
C LEU A 51 18.96 -9.47 -12.45
N THR A 52 18.45 -8.27 -12.64
CA THR A 52 17.60 -7.59 -11.65
C THR A 52 16.29 -8.35 -11.42
N ASP A 53 15.65 -8.87 -12.47
CA ASP A 53 14.48 -9.77 -12.34
C ASP A 53 14.81 -11.01 -11.49
N LEU A 54 15.97 -11.65 -11.71
CA LEU A 54 16.38 -12.83 -10.93
C LEU A 54 16.61 -12.48 -9.45
N LEU A 55 17.28 -11.36 -9.17
CA LEU A 55 17.53 -10.90 -7.81
C LEU A 55 16.23 -10.51 -7.11
N GLN A 56 15.36 -9.76 -7.78
CA GLN A 56 14.05 -9.38 -7.26
C GLN A 56 13.21 -10.61 -6.91
N ASN A 57 13.23 -11.65 -7.73
CA ASN A 57 12.51 -12.89 -7.46
C ASN A 57 13.00 -13.57 -6.17
N ASP A 58 14.32 -13.69 -5.99
CA ASP A 58 14.91 -14.29 -4.79
C ASP A 58 14.62 -13.44 -3.54
N PHE A 59 14.74 -12.11 -3.62
CA PHE A 59 14.39 -11.20 -2.51
C PHE A 59 12.92 -11.26 -2.14
N THR A 60 12.04 -11.26 -3.15
CA THR A 60 10.59 -11.36 -2.95
C THR A 60 10.24 -12.68 -2.27
N ASN A 61 10.89 -13.79 -2.64
CA ASN A 61 10.65 -15.08 -2.02
C ASN A 61 10.99 -15.07 -0.53
N VAL A 62 12.14 -14.49 -0.16
CA VAL A 62 12.53 -14.37 1.25
C VAL A 62 11.57 -13.48 2.02
N SER A 63 11.23 -12.31 1.48
CA SER A 63 10.32 -11.36 2.13
C SER A 63 8.92 -11.95 2.34
N VAL A 64 8.36 -12.63 1.34
CA VAL A 64 7.06 -13.31 1.47
C VAL A 64 7.12 -14.38 2.55
N ARG A 65 8.13 -15.27 2.52
CA ARG A 65 8.26 -16.34 3.51
C ARG A 65 8.46 -15.80 4.94
N TYR A 66 9.23 -14.73 5.10
CA TYR A 66 9.40 -14.05 6.39
C TYR A 66 8.09 -13.41 6.88
N SER A 67 7.37 -12.68 6.03
CA SER A 67 6.12 -12.03 6.42
C SER A 67 5.00 -13.00 6.80
N ILE A 68 4.99 -14.21 6.22
CA ILE A 68 4.04 -15.29 6.56
C ILE A 68 4.32 -15.85 7.96
N GLU A 69 5.60 -15.95 8.35
CA GLU A 69 6.02 -16.50 9.63
C GLU A 69 7.30 -15.81 10.13
N THR A 70 7.12 -14.73 10.88
CA THR A 70 8.20 -13.87 11.39
C THR A 70 8.99 -14.56 12.51
N ASN A 71 8.46 -15.60 13.16
CA ASN A 71 9.17 -16.32 14.22
C ASN A 71 10.09 -17.42 13.67
N ASN A 72 10.01 -17.75 12.37
CA ASN A 72 10.89 -18.74 11.76
C ASN A 72 12.33 -18.21 11.66
N LYS A 73 13.24 -18.84 12.41
CA LYS A 73 14.66 -18.44 12.49
C LYS A 73 15.42 -18.52 11.16
N ILE A 74 15.01 -19.38 10.23
CA ILE A 74 15.60 -19.45 8.89
C ILE A 74 15.21 -18.20 8.10
N TYR A 75 13.93 -17.84 8.12
CA TYR A 75 13.43 -16.67 7.40
C TYR A 75 13.89 -15.36 8.03
N GLN A 76 13.94 -15.27 9.35
CA GLN A 76 14.52 -14.13 10.07
C GLN A 76 15.97 -13.85 9.63
N LYS A 77 16.84 -14.87 9.68
CA LYS A 77 18.24 -14.73 9.25
C LYS A 77 18.37 -14.41 7.76
N ALA A 78 17.45 -14.91 6.94
CA ALA A 78 17.43 -14.60 5.51
C ALA A 78 17.02 -13.14 5.26
N GLN A 79 16.01 -12.65 5.97
CA GLN A 79 15.57 -11.25 5.89
C GLN A 79 16.68 -10.30 6.38
N GLU A 80 17.33 -10.60 7.51
CA GLU A 80 18.47 -9.82 8.02
C GLU A 80 19.60 -9.68 6.99
N LYS A 81 19.90 -10.76 6.25
CA LYS A 81 20.89 -10.74 5.16
C LYS A 81 20.45 -9.86 3.99
N ILE A 82 19.15 -9.78 3.71
CA ILE A 82 18.61 -8.89 2.67
C ILE A 82 18.65 -7.45 3.15
N ASP A 83 18.23 -7.18 4.38
CA ASP A 83 18.22 -5.84 4.97
C ASP A 83 19.62 -5.21 4.95
N GLU A 84 20.67 -6.02 5.17
CA GLU A 84 22.07 -5.61 5.06
C GLU A 84 22.59 -5.59 3.61
N GLY A 85 22.18 -6.57 2.80
CA GLY A 85 22.75 -6.81 1.48
C GLY A 85 22.17 -5.93 0.36
N TYR A 86 20.89 -5.57 0.47
CA TYR A 86 20.18 -4.84 -0.57
C TYR A 86 20.74 -3.41 -0.78
N PRO A 87 21.03 -2.61 0.26
CA PRO A 87 21.68 -1.30 0.08
C PRO A 87 23.06 -1.39 -0.59
N LYS A 88 23.81 -2.46 -0.33
CA LYS A 88 25.11 -2.72 -0.98
C LYS A 88 24.95 -3.02 -2.47
N ILE A 89 23.89 -3.72 -2.85
CA ILE A 89 23.53 -3.94 -4.25
C ILE A 89 23.08 -2.63 -4.90
N GLN A 90 22.25 -1.83 -4.24
CA GLN A 90 21.85 -0.50 -4.74
C GLN A 90 23.08 0.39 -5.02
N ALA A 91 24.09 0.37 -4.14
CA ALA A 91 25.35 1.09 -4.36
C ALA A 91 26.11 0.62 -5.63
N ALA A 92 26.09 -0.68 -5.93
CA ALA A 92 26.66 -1.22 -7.17
C ALA A 92 25.82 -0.81 -8.39
N GLU A 93 24.49 -0.86 -8.27
CA GLU A 93 23.54 -0.45 -9.30
C GLU A 93 23.72 1.02 -9.70
N LEU A 94 24.02 1.93 -8.77
CA LEU A 94 24.33 3.33 -9.10
C LEU A 94 25.44 3.45 -10.17
N SER A 95 26.45 2.59 -10.10
CA SER A 95 27.56 2.60 -11.07
C SER A 95 27.09 2.12 -12.45
N PHE A 96 26.18 1.14 -12.49
CA PHE A 96 25.55 0.71 -13.75
C PHE A 96 24.65 1.82 -14.33
N VAL A 97 23.88 2.49 -13.48
CA VAL A 97 23.04 3.64 -13.86
C VAL A 97 23.91 4.76 -14.43
N ASP A 98 25.03 5.11 -13.80
CA ASP A 98 25.96 6.12 -14.30
C ASP A 98 26.52 5.76 -15.69
N ALA A 99 26.97 4.51 -15.87
CA ALA A 99 27.43 4.03 -17.16
C ALA A 99 26.33 4.06 -18.24
N LEU A 100 25.09 3.79 -17.86
CA LEU A 100 23.93 3.84 -18.76
C LEU A 100 23.54 5.28 -19.13
N LEU A 101 23.52 6.18 -18.16
CA LEU A 101 23.21 7.60 -18.39
C LEU A 101 24.31 8.28 -19.23
N GLY A 102 25.58 7.95 -18.99
CA GLY A 102 26.75 8.48 -19.72
C GLY A 102 27.09 7.73 -21.01
N CYS A 103 26.29 6.73 -21.42
CA CYS A 103 26.62 5.92 -22.59
C CYS A 103 26.58 6.74 -23.90
N LYS A 104 27.63 6.67 -24.72
CA LYS A 104 27.71 7.39 -26.01
C LYS A 104 26.60 7.03 -27.01
N TYR A 105 25.92 5.90 -26.84
CA TYR A 105 24.78 5.46 -27.67
C TYR A 105 23.41 5.84 -27.07
N ARG A 106 23.37 6.90 -26.25
CA ARG A 106 22.19 7.32 -25.51
C ARG A 106 20.94 7.46 -26.38
N LYS A 107 21.07 8.09 -27.57
CA LYS A 107 19.94 8.32 -28.49
C LYS A 107 19.30 7.02 -28.97
N GLU A 108 20.12 6.02 -29.31
CA GLU A 108 19.67 4.70 -29.74
C GLU A 108 19.00 3.93 -28.60
N MET A 109 19.51 4.10 -27.37
CA MET A 109 18.89 3.50 -26.20
C MET A 109 17.56 4.15 -25.84
N GLU A 110 17.43 5.48 -25.94
CA GLU A 110 16.14 6.19 -25.78
C GLU A 110 15.12 5.76 -26.82
N LYS A 111 15.55 5.59 -28.07
CA LYS A 111 14.68 5.00 -29.11
C LYS A 111 14.24 3.58 -28.76
N LYS A 112 15.08 2.81 -28.05
CA LYS A 112 14.80 1.41 -27.72
C LYS A 112 13.95 1.22 -26.47
N PHE A 113 14.23 1.98 -25.41
CA PHE A 113 13.65 1.82 -24.08
C PHE A 113 12.65 2.93 -23.72
N GLY A 114 12.62 4.01 -24.50
CA GLY A 114 11.79 5.19 -24.26
C GLY A 114 12.48 6.19 -23.33
N ALA A 115 12.24 7.48 -23.54
CA ALA A 115 12.83 8.55 -22.74
C ALA A 115 12.41 8.49 -21.26
N PHE A 116 11.21 7.99 -20.96
CA PHE A 116 10.72 7.93 -19.58
C PHE A 116 11.54 6.97 -18.70
N PHE A 117 12.02 5.86 -19.24
CA PHE A 117 12.93 4.93 -18.56
C PHE A 117 14.17 5.67 -18.03
N PHE A 118 14.70 6.61 -18.81
CA PHE A 118 15.84 7.37 -18.35
C PHE A 118 15.51 8.43 -17.31
N LYS A 119 14.31 9.03 -17.36
CA LYS A 119 13.81 9.86 -16.25
C LYS A 119 13.72 9.06 -14.95
N ILE A 120 13.29 7.80 -15.01
CA ILE A 120 13.30 6.88 -13.85
C ILE A 120 14.73 6.68 -13.33
N LEU A 121 15.69 6.45 -14.23
CA LEU A 121 17.10 6.30 -13.85
C LEU A 121 17.69 7.57 -13.21
N ASP A 122 17.34 8.76 -13.72
CA ASP A 122 17.76 10.04 -13.12
C ASP A 122 17.23 10.20 -11.69
N TYR A 123 15.98 9.78 -11.43
CA TYR A 123 15.41 9.78 -10.08
C TYR A 123 16.06 8.72 -9.19
N SER A 124 16.28 7.51 -9.70
CA SER A 124 16.98 6.45 -8.97
C SER A 124 18.38 6.87 -8.53
N LYS A 125 19.08 7.68 -9.33
CA LYS A 125 20.38 8.24 -8.97
C LYS A 125 20.28 9.29 -7.86
N LYS A 126 19.21 10.10 -7.86
CA LYS A 126 18.96 11.10 -6.82
C LYS A 126 18.44 10.48 -5.51
N SER A 127 17.86 9.30 -5.57
CA SER A 127 17.22 8.65 -4.41
C SER A 127 18.19 7.87 -3.52
N PHE A 128 19.44 7.66 -3.94
CA PHE A 128 20.41 6.89 -3.17
C PHE A 128 21.86 7.33 -3.43
N SER A 129 22.74 7.18 -2.45
CA SER A 129 24.18 7.45 -2.57
C SER A 129 25.00 6.36 -1.90
N LYS A 130 26.24 6.15 -2.36
CA LYS A 130 27.19 5.22 -1.71
C LYS A 130 27.54 5.65 -0.28
N GLU A 131 27.41 6.94 0.03
CA GLU A 131 27.74 7.53 1.33
C GLU A 131 26.69 7.26 2.42
N VAL A 132 25.51 6.79 2.03
CA VAL A 132 24.37 6.53 2.94
C VAL A 132 24.03 5.04 3.07
N VAL A 133 24.94 4.15 2.63
CA VAL A 133 24.72 2.70 2.68
C VAL A 133 24.48 2.22 4.11
N ASP A 134 25.27 2.71 5.07
CA ASP A 134 25.14 2.30 6.48
C ASP A 134 23.83 2.80 7.09
N GLU A 135 23.43 4.03 6.79
CA GLU A 135 22.12 4.54 7.17
C GLU A 135 20.96 3.75 6.57
N ALA A 136 21.05 3.36 5.30
CA ALA A 136 20.00 2.58 4.66
C ALA A 136 19.90 1.16 5.25
N ILE A 137 21.02 0.55 5.63
CA ILE A 137 21.01 -0.71 6.38
C ILE A 137 20.32 -0.53 7.74
N LEU A 138 20.60 0.58 8.44
CA LEU A 138 19.94 0.89 9.70
C LEU A 138 18.43 1.17 9.52
N GLU A 139 18.03 1.92 8.49
CA GLU A 139 16.63 2.16 8.12
C GLU A 139 15.89 0.84 7.92
N ASN A 140 16.47 -0.09 7.15
CA ASN A 140 15.87 -1.41 6.92
C ASN A 140 15.71 -2.21 8.22
N LYS A 141 16.76 -2.26 9.06
CA LYS A 141 16.71 -2.97 10.35
C LYS A 141 15.63 -2.42 11.28
N LEU A 142 15.51 -1.10 11.38
CA LEU A 142 14.49 -0.45 12.21
C LEU A 142 13.07 -0.70 11.67
N SER A 143 12.90 -0.68 10.34
CA SER A 143 11.63 -1.02 9.69
C SER A 143 11.21 -2.47 9.97
N THR A 144 12.14 -3.43 9.84
CA THR A 144 11.92 -4.84 10.19
C THR A 144 11.65 -5.02 11.69
N GLN A 145 12.36 -4.27 12.56
CA GLN A 145 12.13 -4.29 14.00
C GLN A 145 10.71 -3.84 14.36
N TYR A 146 10.23 -2.74 13.76
CA TYR A 146 8.84 -2.29 13.91
C TYR A 146 7.85 -3.38 13.46
N ALA A 147 8.05 -3.96 12.27
CA ALA A 147 7.16 -4.98 11.73
C ALA A 147 7.08 -6.21 12.66
N SER A 148 8.23 -6.65 13.17
CA SER A 148 8.32 -7.77 14.11
C SER A 148 7.68 -7.46 15.46
N LEU A 149 7.82 -6.23 15.97
CA LEU A 149 7.19 -5.80 17.22
C LEU A 149 5.67 -5.84 17.11
N ILE A 150 5.12 -5.29 16.02
CA ILE A 150 3.68 -5.29 15.75
C ILE A 150 3.16 -6.72 15.54
N ALA A 151 3.86 -7.54 14.77
CA ALA A 151 3.50 -8.96 14.55
C ALA A 151 3.54 -9.79 15.85
N GLY A 152 4.42 -9.42 16.79
CA GLY A 152 4.56 -10.06 18.10
C GLY A 152 3.53 -9.63 19.15
N CYS A 153 2.65 -8.66 18.84
CA CYS A 153 1.63 -8.20 19.77
C CYS A 153 0.61 -9.29 20.10
N LYS A 154 0.36 -9.49 21.40
CA LYS A 154 -0.55 -10.49 21.97
C LYS A 154 -1.46 -9.86 23.02
N VAL A 155 -2.67 -9.48 22.61
CA VAL A 155 -3.67 -8.84 23.47
C VAL A 155 -4.42 -9.93 24.27
N PRO A 156 -4.35 -9.92 25.61
CA PRO A 156 -5.13 -10.83 26.44
C PRO A 156 -6.61 -10.43 26.44
N PHE A 157 -7.51 -11.34 26.06
CA PHE A 157 -8.95 -11.08 25.98
C PHE A 157 -9.76 -12.38 26.12
N GLU A 158 -10.80 -12.39 26.96
CA GLU A 158 -11.71 -13.53 27.18
C GLU A 158 -10.99 -14.90 27.34
N GLY A 159 -9.93 -14.94 28.16
CA GLY A 159 -9.18 -16.16 28.46
C GLY A 159 -8.20 -16.63 27.36
N ASN A 160 -8.08 -15.88 26.26
CA ASN A 160 -7.21 -16.17 25.13
C ASN A 160 -6.24 -15.01 24.83
N TYR A 161 -5.35 -15.21 23.87
CA TYR A 161 -4.47 -14.17 23.30
C TYR A 161 -4.79 -13.97 21.83
N TYR A 162 -4.93 -12.71 21.42
CA TYR A 162 -5.22 -12.33 20.04
C TYR A 162 -4.16 -11.35 19.53
N ASN A 163 -3.79 -11.49 18.25
CA ASN A 163 -3.01 -10.45 17.59
C ASN A 163 -3.87 -9.20 17.33
N LEU A 164 -3.24 -8.08 16.93
CA LEU A 164 -3.97 -6.82 16.71
C LEU A 164 -5.08 -6.96 15.65
N PRO A 165 -4.86 -7.60 14.47
CA PRO A 165 -5.93 -7.83 13.50
C PRO A 165 -7.12 -8.65 14.02
N GLN A 166 -6.88 -9.68 14.82
CA GLN A 166 -7.92 -10.56 15.36
C GLN A 166 -8.84 -9.83 16.35
N MET A 167 -8.34 -8.81 17.06
CA MET A 167 -9.15 -8.00 17.96
C MET A 167 -10.26 -7.21 17.25
N GLY A 168 -10.10 -6.93 15.95
CA GLY A 168 -11.06 -6.18 15.14
C GLY A 168 -12.48 -6.78 15.15
N LYS A 169 -12.58 -8.13 15.16
CA LYS A 169 -13.85 -8.84 15.26
C LYS A 169 -14.64 -8.46 16.52
N PHE A 170 -13.98 -8.39 17.68
CA PHE A 170 -14.63 -8.04 18.95
C PHE A 170 -14.91 -6.54 19.06
N MET A 171 -14.03 -5.71 18.49
CA MET A 171 -14.18 -4.25 18.50
C MET A 171 -15.29 -3.74 17.58
N THR A 172 -15.83 -4.58 16.70
CA THR A 172 -16.93 -4.26 15.78
C THR A 172 -18.18 -5.11 16.01
N ASP A 173 -18.21 -5.91 17.10
CA ASP A 173 -19.33 -6.78 17.43
C ASP A 173 -20.64 -6.00 17.66
N LYS A 174 -21.79 -6.62 17.41
CA LYS A 174 -23.10 -5.99 17.66
C LYS A 174 -23.32 -5.66 19.14
N ASP A 175 -22.77 -6.44 20.07
CA ASP A 175 -22.83 -6.14 21.50
C ASP A 175 -21.87 -5.00 21.88
N ARG A 176 -22.46 -3.87 22.24
CA ARG A 176 -21.73 -2.68 22.68
C ARG A 176 -20.87 -2.91 23.93
N LYS A 177 -21.28 -3.77 24.86
CA LYS A 177 -20.48 -4.09 26.04
C LYS A 177 -19.23 -4.88 25.67
N LEU A 178 -19.36 -5.83 24.74
CA LEU A 178 -18.22 -6.58 24.22
C LEU A 178 -17.25 -5.65 23.49
N ARG A 179 -17.74 -4.76 22.63
CA ARG A 179 -16.90 -3.74 21.98
C ARG A 179 -16.15 -2.87 22.99
N GLU A 180 -16.84 -2.41 24.03
CA GLU A 180 -16.21 -1.61 25.09
C GLU A 180 -15.09 -2.38 25.80
N LYS A 181 -15.34 -3.64 26.19
CA LYS A 181 -14.34 -4.51 26.82
C LYS A 181 -13.15 -4.76 25.89
N ALA A 182 -13.43 -5.06 24.62
CA ALA A 182 -12.42 -5.33 23.60
C ALA A 182 -11.55 -4.10 23.30
N SER A 183 -12.16 -2.93 23.11
CA SER A 183 -11.42 -1.68 22.90
C SER A 183 -10.58 -1.29 24.11
N LYS A 184 -11.08 -1.47 25.34
CA LYS A 184 -10.27 -1.24 26.55
C LYS A 184 -9.05 -2.17 26.60
N ALA A 185 -9.22 -3.45 26.30
CA ALA A 185 -8.11 -4.39 26.25
C ALA A 185 -7.10 -4.03 25.14
N TYR A 186 -7.59 -3.68 23.96
CA TYR A 186 -6.78 -3.32 22.80
C TYR A 186 -5.95 -2.05 23.03
N TYR A 187 -6.60 -0.94 23.38
CA TYR A 187 -5.91 0.33 23.60
C TYR A 187 -5.08 0.31 24.88
N GLY A 188 -5.54 -0.35 25.94
CA GLY A 188 -4.75 -0.54 27.17
C GLY A 188 -3.48 -1.35 26.91
N TYR A 189 -3.54 -2.36 26.04
CA TYR A 189 -2.35 -3.10 25.63
C TYR A 189 -1.38 -2.23 24.82
N LEU A 190 -1.89 -1.49 23.83
CA LEU A 190 -1.05 -0.61 23.00
C LEU A 190 -0.39 0.53 23.80
N GLU A 191 -1.05 1.02 24.84
CA GLU A 191 -0.47 2.02 25.75
C GLU A 191 0.84 1.51 26.38
N THR A 192 0.92 0.20 26.70
CA THR A 192 2.16 -0.41 27.24
C THR A 192 3.31 -0.51 26.23
N ARG A 193 3.05 -0.20 24.94
CA ARG A 193 4.00 -0.31 23.84
C ARG A 193 4.41 1.04 23.26
N VAL A 194 3.82 2.14 23.73
CA VAL A 194 4.05 3.49 23.19
C VAL A 194 5.54 3.82 23.14
N ASP A 195 6.23 3.73 24.27
CA ASP A 195 7.66 4.08 24.36
C ASP A 195 8.54 3.25 23.41
N GLU A 196 8.26 1.96 23.28
CA GLU A 196 9.03 1.04 22.43
C GLU A 196 8.82 1.38 20.95
N ILE A 197 7.59 1.68 20.54
CA ILE A 197 7.26 2.03 19.15
C ILE A 197 7.80 3.43 18.82
N GLU A 198 7.65 4.40 19.72
CA GLU A 198 8.17 5.76 19.54
C GLU A 198 9.69 5.80 19.40
N ASP A 199 10.43 5.00 20.18
CA ASP A 199 11.90 4.91 20.09
C ASP A 199 12.35 4.40 18.71
N ILE A 200 11.65 3.41 18.15
CA ILE A 200 11.92 2.95 16.78
C ILE A 200 11.66 4.07 15.78
N TYR A 201 10.55 4.80 15.93
CA TYR A 201 10.24 5.90 15.00
C TYR A 201 11.23 7.05 15.11
N ASP A 202 11.68 7.39 16.32
CA ASP A 202 12.67 8.44 16.52
C ASP A 202 13.99 8.12 15.82
N LYS A 203 14.45 6.88 15.93
CA LYS A 203 15.63 6.39 15.21
C LYS A 203 15.41 6.42 13.69
N LEU A 204 14.23 6.04 13.21
CA LEU A 204 13.86 6.13 11.80
C LEU A 204 13.90 7.57 11.28
N VAL A 205 13.34 8.53 12.03
CA VAL A 205 13.34 9.94 11.64
C VAL A 205 14.76 10.49 11.56
N LYS A 206 15.60 10.21 12.58
CA LYS A 206 16.99 10.66 12.62
C LYS A 206 17.85 10.06 11.50
N VAL A 207 17.73 8.76 11.24
CA VAL A 207 18.52 8.13 10.16
C VAL A 207 18.09 8.66 8.78
N ARG A 208 16.78 8.86 8.57
CA ARG A 208 16.22 9.45 7.35
C ARG A 208 16.68 10.87 7.11
N ASP A 209 16.64 11.71 8.15
CA ASP A 209 17.16 13.08 8.09
C ASP A 209 18.69 13.11 7.82
N SER A 210 19.47 12.23 8.46
CA SER A 210 20.91 12.07 8.18
C SER A 210 21.18 11.73 6.72
N MET A 211 20.44 10.76 6.16
CA MET A 211 20.57 10.40 4.74
C MET A 211 20.29 11.58 3.82
N ALA A 212 19.19 12.29 4.05
CA ALA A 212 18.81 13.44 3.23
C ALA A 212 19.90 14.52 3.22
N LYS A 213 20.42 14.88 4.39
CA LYS A 213 21.48 15.89 4.54
C LYS A 213 22.79 15.47 3.89
N LYS A 214 23.23 14.22 4.09
CA LYS A 214 24.43 13.68 3.45
C LYS A 214 24.33 13.72 1.92
N MET A 215 23.13 13.50 1.39
CA MET A 215 22.86 13.56 -0.05
C MET A 215 22.62 14.97 -0.59
N GLY A 216 22.71 16.01 0.26
CA GLY A 216 22.58 17.41 -0.14
C GLY A 216 21.14 17.94 -0.22
N PHE A 217 20.15 17.20 0.31
CA PHE A 217 18.77 17.69 0.45
C PHE A 217 18.61 18.54 1.71
N ASN A 218 17.65 19.47 1.70
CA ASN A 218 17.37 20.31 2.86
C ASN A 218 16.78 19.52 4.04
N ASN A 219 15.96 18.53 3.72
CA ASN A 219 15.26 17.67 4.65
C ASN A 219 14.81 16.37 3.96
N TYR A 220 14.28 15.42 4.74
CA TYR A 220 13.84 14.14 4.18
C TYR A 220 12.57 14.23 3.32
N VAL A 221 11.78 15.30 3.39
CA VAL A 221 10.59 15.45 2.54
C VAL A 221 10.99 15.49 1.06
N GLU A 222 12.04 16.24 0.72
CA GLU A 222 12.57 16.29 -0.65
C GLU A 222 13.08 14.92 -1.13
N LEU A 223 13.89 14.26 -0.31
CA LEU A 223 14.41 12.92 -0.62
C LEU A 223 13.28 11.89 -0.77
N ALA A 224 12.26 11.94 0.10
CA ALA A 224 11.15 11.00 0.06
C ALA A 224 10.32 11.13 -1.23
N TYR A 225 10.06 12.35 -1.72
CA TYR A 225 9.36 12.56 -2.99
C TYR A 225 10.15 11.97 -4.17
N VAL A 226 11.48 12.06 -4.14
CA VAL A 226 12.37 11.42 -5.12
C VAL A 226 12.32 9.90 -4.99
N LYS A 227 12.43 9.34 -3.76
CA LYS A 227 12.34 7.88 -3.49
C LYS A 227 10.99 7.30 -3.94
N MET A 228 9.90 8.07 -3.80
CA MET A 228 8.56 7.71 -4.25
C MET A 228 8.35 7.88 -5.76
N ASN A 229 9.37 8.33 -6.51
CA ASN A 229 9.30 8.53 -7.95
C ASN A 229 8.21 9.53 -8.38
N ARG A 230 8.01 10.61 -7.60
CA ARG A 230 7.01 11.65 -7.91
C ARG A 230 7.48 12.52 -9.08
N PHE A 231 7.07 12.13 -10.29
CA PHE A 231 7.59 12.68 -11.55
C PHE A 231 6.83 13.90 -12.06
N ASP A 232 5.57 14.07 -11.70
CA ASP A 232 4.64 15.03 -12.31
C ASP A 232 3.69 15.72 -11.31
N TYR A 233 4.01 15.65 -10.02
CA TYR A 233 3.43 16.45 -8.95
C TYR A 233 4.44 16.67 -7.82
N ASP A 234 4.22 17.70 -7.01
CA ASP A 234 5.13 18.12 -5.94
C ASP A 234 4.40 18.34 -4.59
N GLN A 235 5.11 18.89 -3.61
CA GLN A 235 4.58 19.16 -2.27
C GLN A 235 3.47 20.21 -2.29
N GLU A 236 3.52 21.19 -3.18
CA GLU A 236 2.50 22.23 -3.27
C GLU A 236 1.20 21.68 -3.87
N ASP A 237 1.31 20.81 -4.88
CA ASP A 237 0.17 20.05 -5.42
C ASP A 237 -0.52 19.26 -4.30
N VAL A 238 0.25 18.53 -3.48
CA VAL A 238 -0.27 17.74 -2.37
C VAL A 238 -0.88 18.64 -1.28
N ALA A 239 -0.24 19.74 -0.90
CA ALA A 239 -0.76 20.66 0.11
C ALA A 239 -2.11 21.27 -0.31
N ARG A 240 -2.24 21.71 -1.58
CA ARG A 240 -3.52 22.18 -2.15
C ARG A 240 -4.58 21.08 -2.13
N TYR A 241 -4.21 19.86 -2.49
CA TYR A 241 -5.10 18.72 -2.50
C TYR A 241 -5.60 18.35 -1.09
N ARG A 242 -4.73 18.33 -0.07
CA ARG A 242 -5.14 18.14 1.33
C ARG A 242 -6.11 19.21 1.80
N GLU A 243 -5.89 20.46 1.38
CA GLU A 243 -6.83 21.55 1.68
C GLU A 243 -8.19 21.36 1.01
N GLU A 244 -8.26 20.83 -0.22
CA GLU A 244 -9.54 20.43 -0.83
C GLU A 244 -10.24 19.31 -0.04
N ILE A 245 -9.50 18.32 0.47
CA ILE A 245 -10.05 17.28 1.36
C ILE A 245 -10.66 17.93 2.61
N ARG A 246 -9.91 18.80 3.30
CA ARG A 246 -10.38 19.50 4.50
C ARG A 246 -11.64 20.33 4.21
N LYS A 247 -11.66 21.04 3.09
CA LYS A 247 -12.74 21.97 2.74
C LYS A 247 -14.02 21.25 2.29
N TYR A 248 -13.89 20.17 1.52
CA TYR A 248 -15.03 19.54 0.84
C TYR A 248 -15.38 18.15 1.36
N VAL A 249 -14.39 17.34 1.77
CA VAL A 249 -14.61 15.95 2.18
C VAL A 249 -14.86 15.85 3.68
N THR A 250 -14.08 16.52 4.52
CA THR A 250 -14.25 16.52 5.99
C THR A 250 -15.68 16.86 6.43
N PRO A 251 -16.37 17.87 5.88
CA PRO A 251 -17.77 18.15 6.24
C PRO A 251 -18.74 17.02 5.84
N ILE A 252 -18.49 16.35 4.70
CA ILE A 252 -19.31 15.22 4.22
C ILE A 252 -19.09 14.01 5.13
N ALA A 253 -17.84 13.67 5.42
CA ALA A 253 -17.52 12.58 6.35
C ALA A 253 -18.14 12.82 7.74
N GLY A 254 -18.12 14.06 8.23
CA GLY A 254 -18.84 14.43 9.45
C GLY A 254 -20.36 14.27 9.36
N ARG A 255 -20.99 14.46 8.19
CA ARG A 255 -22.41 14.15 7.98
C ARG A 255 -22.67 12.66 8.01
N ILE A 256 -21.84 11.85 7.34
CA ILE A 256 -21.92 10.39 7.32
C ILE A 256 -21.83 9.84 8.75
N THR A 257 -20.82 10.24 9.52
CA THR A 257 -20.66 9.81 10.93
C THR A 257 -21.85 10.24 11.81
N ARG A 258 -22.43 11.42 11.59
CA ARG A 258 -23.67 11.82 12.31
C ARG A 258 -24.88 10.97 11.92
N MET A 259 -25.03 10.65 10.64
CA MET A 259 -26.09 9.76 10.15
C MET A 259 -25.96 8.36 10.75
N GLN A 260 -24.74 7.81 10.75
CA GLN A 260 -24.37 6.55 11.40
C GLN A 260 -24.82 6.55 12.87
N PHE A 261 -24.40 7.52 13.68
CA PHE A 261 -24.78 7.56 15.09
C PHE A 261 -26.29 7.75 15.31
N LYS A 262 -26.94 8.60 14.49
CA LYS A 262 -28.40 8.83 14.58
C LYS A 262 -29.18 7.55 14.28
N LYS A 263 -28.84 6.83 13.21
CA LYS A 263 -29.46 5.57 12.81
C LYS A 263 -29.35 4.52 13.93
N ASN A 264 -28.20 4.45 14.58
CA ASN A 264 -27.92 3.52 15.66
C ASN A 264 -28.39 3.99 17.05
N ARG A 265 -29.03 5.16 17.15
CA ARG A 265 -29.49 5.79 18.41
C ARG A 265 -28.36 5.99 19.44
N ILE A 266 -27.16 6.33 18.96
CA ILE A 266 -25.97 6.56 19.78
C ILE A 266 -25.80 8.07 20.06
N TYR A 267 -26.27 8.53 21.23
CA TYR A 267 -26.21 9.96 21.59
C TYR A 267 -24.88 10.40 22.23
N ARG A 268 -24.19 9.46 22.89
CA ARG A 268 -22.89 9.67 23.55
C ARG A 268 -21.87 8.66 22.99
N PRO A 269 -21.44 8.85 21.73
CA PRO A 269 -20.55 7.89 21.10
C PRO A 269 -19.18 7.86 21.79
N LYS A 270 -18.58 6.68 21.79
CA LYS A 270 -17.22 6.43 22.25
C LYS A 270 -16.39 5.86 21.09
N VAL A 271 -15.08 5.70 21.29
CA VAL A 271 -14.19 5.15 20.27
C VAL A 271 -14.68 3.81 19.72
N PHE A 272 -15.21 2.96 20.61
CA PHE A 272 -15.78 1.64 20.29
C PHE A 272 -17.14 1.68 19.58
N ASP A 273 -17.68 2.86 19.29
CA ASP A 273 -18.89 3.04 18.47
C ASP A 273 -18.55 3.50 17.04
N LEU A 274 -17.32 3.93 16.76
CA LEU A 274 -16.92 4.48 15.46
C LEU A 274 -16.99 3.43 14.33
N GLY A 275 -16.70 2.17 14.63
CA GLY A 275 -16.69 1.07 13.67
C GLY A 275 -18.03 0.38 13.46
N VAL A 276 -19.14 0.89 14.02
CA VAL A 276 -20.46 0.24 13.93
C VAL A 276 -21.44 1.05 13.11
N TYR A 277 -21.85 0.49 11.98
CA TYR A 277 -22.77 1.15 11.04
C TYR A 277 -24.23 0.75 11.23
N PHE A 278 -24.48 -0.46 11.72
CA PHE A 278 -25.83 -0.96 11.99
C PHE A 278 -25.90 -1.61 13.36
N LYS A 279 -26.96 -1.30 14.11
CA LYS A 279 -27.16 -1.74 15.49
C LYS A 279 -27.34 -3.25 15.58
N GLU A 280 -27.92 -3.83 14.54
CA GLU A 280 -28.15 -5.26 14.37
C GLU A 280 -26.85 -6.02 14.07
N GLY A 281 -25.78 -5.30 13.70
CA GLY A 281 -24.48 -5.82 13.33
C GLY A 281 -24.04 -5.34 11.95
N ASN A 282 -22.73 -5.13 11.78
CA ASN A 282 -22.15 -4.97 10.45
C ASN A 282 -22.26 -6.28 9.65
N PRO A 283 -22.35 -6.23 8.31
CA PRO A 283 -22.41 -7.42 7.48
C PRO A 283 -21.11 -8.23 7.64
N LEU A 284 -21.25 -9.52 7.90
CA LEU A 284 -20.15 -10.46 7.98
C LEU A 284 -20.09 -11.30 6.70
N PRO A 285 -18.89 -11.59 6.18
CA PRO A 285 -18.78 -12.41 5.00
C PRO A 285 -19.15 -13.87 5.31
N LYS A 286 -19.79 -14.54 4.36
CA LYS A 286 -20.17 -15.94 4.40
C LYS A 286 -18.94 -16.84 4.39
N GLY A 287 -19.04 -17.94 5.11
CA GLY A 287 -18.11 -19.05 5.01
C GLY A 287 -16.69 -18.78 5.52
N ASN A 288 -15.86 -19.81 5.38
CA ASN A 288 -14.44 -19.76 5.66
C ASN A 288 -13.64 -19.18 4.48
N THR A 289 -12.31 -19.12 4.62
CA THR A 289 -11.41 -18.57 3.60
C THR A 289 -11.53 -19.26 2.25
N LEU A 290 -11.64 -20.59 2.19
CA LEU A 290 -11.76 -21.34 0.94
C LEU A 290 -13.09 -21.04 0.23
N GLU A 291 -14.17 -20.93 0.99
CA GLU A 291 -15.49 -20.57 0.47
C GLU A 291 -15.50 -19.15 -0.11
N LYS A 292 -14.82 -18.20 0.55
CA LYS A 292 -14.64 -16.83 0.02
C LYS A 292 -13.79 -16.81 -1.25
N VAL A 293 -12.73 -17.62 -1.32
CA VAL A 293 -11.93 -17.77 -2.55
C VAL A 293 -12.78 -18.32 -3.69
N GLU A 294 -13.66 -19.29 -3.43
CA GLU A 294 -14.58 -19.81 -4.45
C GLU A 294 -15.65 -18.79 -4.86
N ALA A 295 -16.17 -18.00 -3.92
CA ALA A 295 -17.05 -16.87 -4.23
C ALA A 295 -16.35 -15.84 -5.13
N ALA A 296 -15.08 -15.52 -4.85
CA ALA A 296 -14.25 -14.65 -5.69
C ALA A 296 -13.99 -15.26 -7.07
N ARG A 297 -13.76 -16.58 -7.17
CA ARG A 297 -13.62 -17.28 -8.44
C ARG A 297 -14.89 -17.13 -9.30
N LYS A 298 -16.07 -17.29 -8.70
CA LYS A 298 -17.36 -17.06 -9.38
C LYS A 298 -17.54 -15.61 -9.84
N MET A 299 -17.25 -14.66 -8.96
CA MET A 299 -17.28 -13.22 -9.28
C MET A 299 -16.37 -12.89 -10.47
N TYR A 300 -15.09 -13.26 -10.40
CA TYR A 300 -14.13 -12.93 -11.46
C TYR A 300 -14.38 -13.67 -12.76
N ASN A 301 -15.04 -14.83 -12.71
CA ASN A 301 -15.55 -15.50 -13.90
C ASN A 301 -16.65 -14.69 -14.59
N ALA A 302 -17.55 -14.10 -13.82
CA ALA A 302 -18.63 -13.27 -14.34
C ALA A 302 -18.15 -11.88 -14.79
N LEU A 303 -17.11 -11.32 -14.16
CA LEU A 303 -16.61 -9.98 -14.46
C LEU A 303 -15.95 -9.88 -15.84
N SER A 304 -15.02 -10.78 -16.17
CA SER A 304 -14.36 -10.77 -17.49
C SER A 304 -13.60 -12.07 -17.78
N LYS A 305 -13.28 -12.30 -19.06
CA LYS A 305 -12.45 -13.44 -19.48
C LYS A 305 -11.04 -13.38 -18.88
N GLU A 306 -10.45 -12.19 -18.84
CA GLU A 306 -9.11 -11.98 -18.29
C GLU A 306 -9.05 -12.28 -16.79
N THR A 307 -10.03 -11.79 -16.01
CA THR A 307 -10.10 -12.04 -14.56
C THR A 307 -10.44 -13.50 -14.25
N SER A 308 -11.31 -14.13 -15.05
CA SER A 308 -11.68 -15.55 -14.93
C SER A 308 -10.45 -16.47 -14.96
N TYR A 309 -9.67 -16.35 -16.04
CA TYR A 309 -8.45 -17.14 -16.21
C TYR A 309 -7.45 -16.81 -15.11
N PHE A 310 -7.21 -15.52 -14.86
CA PHE A 310 -6.13 -15.11 -13.99
C PHE A 310 -6.37 -15.45 -12.51
N PHE A 311 -7.58 -15.24 -12.00
CA PHE A 311 -7.89 -15.59 -10.61
C PHE A 311 -7.78 -17.11 -10.39
N SER A 312 -8.33 -17.91 -11.30
CA SER A 312 -8.18 -19.38 -11.24
C SER A 312 -6.71 -19.79 -11.27
N TYR A 313 -5.92 -19.18 -12.14
CA TYR A 313 -4.48 -19.42 -12.20
C TYR A 313 -3.76 -19.11 -10.87
N MET A 314 -4.13 -18.04 -10.16
CA MET A 314 -3.56 -17.75 -8.85
C MET A 314 -3.96 -18.78 -7.78
N VAL A 315 -5.23 -19.18 -7.75
CA VAL A 315 -5.72 -20.20 -6.82
C VAL A 315 -4.99 -21.52 -7.04
N ASP A 316 -4.92 -21.98 -8.28
CA ASP A 316 -4.37 -23.29 -8.64
C ASP A 316 -2.85 -23.39 -8.37
N HIS A 317 -2.15 -22.25 -8.26
CA HIS A 317 -0.72 -22.18 -7.96
C HIS A 317 -0.39 -21.76 -6.52
N HIS A 318 -1.41 -21.62 -5.66
CA HIS A 318 -1.28 -21.30 -4.23
C HIS A 318 -0.49 -20.00 -3.96
N VAL A 319 -0.65 -18.98 -4.80
CA VAL A 319 0.05 -17.69 -4.64
C VAL A 319 -0.77 -16.70 -3.81
N MET A 320 -1.45 -17.19 -2.76
CA MET A 320 -2.24 -16.38 -1.85
C MET A 320 -2.13 -16.94 -0.42
N ASP A 321 -1.67 -16.13 0.54
CA ASP A 321 -1.73 -16.48 1.98
C ASP A 321 -2.62 -15.47 2.72
N LEU A 322 -3.88 -15.87 2.94
CA LEU A 322 -4.96 -14.93 3.25
C LEU A 322 -5.28 -14.79 4.73
N GLU A 323 -5.11 -15.84 5.54
CA GLU A 323 -5.61 -15.89 6.93
C GLU A 323 -4.70 -15.17 7.94
N ALA A 324 -5.28 -14.56 8.97
CA ALA A 324 -4.54 -14.05 10.11
C ALA A 324 -4.03 -15.21 10.98
N LYS A 325 -2.73 -15.22 11.29
CA LYS A 325 -2.07 -16.29 12.07
C LYS A 325 -1.15 -15.67 13.13
N GLU A 326 -0.81 -16.46 14.16
CA GLU A 326 0.25 -16.07 15.09
C GLU A 326 1.58 -15.95 14.33
N GLY A 327 2.39 -14.94 14.65
CA GLY A 327 3.68 -14.74 13.98
C GLY A 327 3.59 -14.24 12.53
N LYS A 328 2.39 -13.95 12.02
CA LYS A 328 2.23 -13.36 10.68
C LYS A 328 2.27 -11.84 10.76
N GLN A 329 2.95 -11.20 9.80
CA GLN A 329 2.99 -9.75 9.69
C GLN A 329 1.57 -9.17 9.47
N SER A 330 1.27 -8.04 10.11
CA SER A 330 -0.03 -7.36 9.98
C SER A 330 -0.22 -6.70 8.60
N GLY A 331 -1.47 -6.53 8.18
CA GLY A 331 -1.83 -5.78 6.97
C GLY A 331 -2.16 -6.69 5.78
N GLY A 332 -2.09 -6.11 4.59
CA GLY A 332 -2.21 -6.79 3.30
C GLY A 332 -1.19 -6.21 2.33
N TYR A 333 -0.79 -7.01 1.34
CA TYR A 333 0.00 -6.52 0.21
C TYR A 333 -0.09 -7.47 -1.00
N MET A 334 0.30 -6.93 -2.15
CA MET A 334 0.60 -7.68 -3.37
C MET A 334 2.07 -7.51 -3.73
N THR A 335 2.73 -8.60 -4.10
CA THR A 335 4.09 -8.56 -4.67
C THR A 335 4.20 -9.41 -5.93
N TYR A 336 5.28 -9.25 -6.70
CA TYR A 336 5.44 -9.88 -8.01
C TYR A 336 6.71 -10.72 -8.13
N PHE A 337 6.56 -11.94 -8.64
CA PHE A 337 7.67 -12.84 -8.95
C PHE A 337 8.00 -12.77 -10.45
N PRO A 338 9.01 -11.97 -10.87
CA PRO A 338 9.27 -11.73 -12.30
C PRO A 338 9.78 -12.97 -13.06
N VAL A 339 10.40 -13.94 -12.37
CA VAL A 339 10.84 -15.19 -13.02
C VAL A 339 9.66 -16.07 -13.38
N TYR A 340 8.68 -16.18 -12.48
CA TYR A 340 7.45 -16.97 -12.67
C TYR A 340 6.35 -16.18 -13.39
N LYS A 341 6.50 -14.86 -13.48
CA LYS A 341 5.55 -13.90 -14.04
C LYS A 341 4.16 -13.93 -13.39
N ILE A 342 4.12 -14.21 -12.09
CA ILE A 342 2.89 -14.32 -11.31
C ILE A 342 3.01 -13.46 -10.03
N PRO A 343 1.95 -12.73 -9.65
CA PRO A 343 1.93 -12.03 -8.37
C PRO A 343 1.55 -12.96 -7.21
N PHE A 344 1.67 -12.46 -5.98
CA PHE A 344 1.31 -13.13 -4.74
C PHE A 344 0.50 -12.18 -3.87
N ILE A 345 -0.62 -12.66 -3.32
CA ILE A 345 -1.47 -11.90 -2.40
C ILE A 345 -1.20 -12.33 -0.96
N PHE A 346 -1.00 -11.36 -0.08
CA PHE A 346 -0.90 -11.55 1.35
C PHE A 346 -1.98 -10.75 2.04
N SER A 347 -2.70 -11.35 3.00
CA SER A 347 -3.67 -10.64 3.83
C SER A 347 -3.81 -11.25 5.22
N ASN A 348 -4.69 -10.69 6.06
CA ASN A 348 -4.97 -11.17 7.41
C ASN A 348 -6.50 -11.31 7.65
N PHE A 349 -7.13 -12.29 7.01
CA PHE A 349 -8.56 -12.57 7.18
C PHE A 349 -8.86 -12.88 8.64
N ASN A 350 -9.88 -12.22 9.17
CA ASN A 350 -10.31 -12.31 10.56
C ASN A 350 -11.83 -12.49 10.70
N GLY A 351 -12.54 -12.70 9.58
CA GLY A 351 -13.97 -12.94 9.54
C GLY A 351 -14.82 -11.66 9.54
N THR A 352 -14.23 -10.51 9.26
CA THR A 352 -14.95 -9.24 9.09
C THR A 352 -15.11 -8.91 7.60
N SER A 353 -15.86 -7.85 7.26
CA SER A 353 -15.98 -7.37 5.88
C SER A 353 -14.61 -7.03 5.25
N GLY A 354 -13.62 -6.69 6.09
CA GLY A 354 -12.25 -6.42 5.68
C GLY A 354 -11.58 -7.59 4.94
N ASP A 355 -12.05 -8.83 5.13
CA ASP A 355 -11.58 -9.99 4.36
C ASP A 355 -11.86 -9.82 2.85
N VAL A 356 -13.04 -9.29 2.50
CA VAL A 356 -13.44 -9.07 1.10
C VAL A 356 -12.78 -7.81 0.55
N ASP A 357 -12.68 -6.77 1.37
CA ASP A 357 -12.00 -5.51 1.02
C ASP A 357 -10.55 -5.79 0.58
N VAL A 358 -9.77 -6.48 1.42
CA VAL A 358 -8.37 -6.76 1.12
C VAL A 358 -8.24 -7.74 -0.06
N LEU A 359 -9.12 -8.74 -0.21
CA LEU A 359 -9.04 -9.67 -1.34
C LEU A 359 -9.24 -8.97 -2.68
N THR A 360 -10.23 -8.07 -2.76
CA THR A 360 -10.52 -7.32 -3.99
C THR A 360 -9.45 -6.26 -4.27
N HIS A 361 -8.97 -5.57 -3.23
CA HIS A 361 -7.86 -4.62 -3.30
C HIS A 361 -6.59 -5.27 -3.86
N GLU A 362 -6.10 -6.34 -3.21
CA GLU A 362 -4.85 -6.99 -3.61
C GLU A 362 -4.97 -7.74 -4.94
N PHE A 363 -6.18 -8.20 -5.29
CA PHE A 363 -6.42 -8.73 -6.62
C PHE A 363 -6.37 -7.64 -7.70
N GLY A 364 -6.82 -6.41 -7.42
CA GLY A 364 -6.69 -5.30 -8.38
C GLY A 364 -5.23 -5.02 -8.73
N HIS A 365 -4.35 -4.99 -7.73
CA HIS A 365 -2.91 -4.95 -7.92
C HIS A 365 -2.39 -6.15 -8.71
N SER A 366 -2.76 -7.37 -8.31
CA SER A 366 -2.32 -8.61 -8.96
C SER A 366 -2.73 -8.66 -10.43
N PHE A 367 -3.94 -8.21 -10.73
CA PHE A 367 -4.49 -8.15 -12.08
C PHE A 367 -3.72 -7.14 -12.93
N GLN A 368 -3.40 -5.96 -12.40
CA GLN A 368 -2.52 -5.01 -13.09
C GLN A 368 -1.17 -5.67 -13.44
N ALA A 369 -0.51 -6.27 -12.46
CA ALA A 369 0.79 -6.92 -12.66
C ALA A 369 0.71 -8.04 -13.73
N TYR A 370 -0.37 -8.82 -13.72
CA TYR A 370 -0.65 -9.83 -14.74
C TYR A 370 -0.82 -9.20 -16.12
N MET A 371 -1.62 -8.14 -16.26
CA MET A 371 -1.85 -7.47 -17.55
C MET A 371 -0.59 -6.79 -18.11
N ALA A 372 0.37 -6.45 -17.24
CA ALA A 372 1.64 -5.83 -17.61
C ALA A 372 2.83 -6.81 -17.70
N ARG A 373 2.64 -8.11 -17.44
CA ARG A 373 3.74 -9.12 -17.32
C ARG A 373 4.63 -9.30 -18.56
N ASP A 374 4.15 -8.90 -19.73
CA ASP A 374 4.90 -9.01 -21.00
C ASP A 374 5.61 -7.71 -21.40
N ILE A 375 5.51 -6.67 -20.56
CA ILE A 375 6.35 -5.49 -20.68
C ILE A 375 7.80 -5.87 -20.37
N LYS A 376 8.68 -5.66 -21.36
CA LYS A 376 10.07 -6.13 -21.35
C LYS A 376 10.99 -5.30 -20.45
N ILE A 377 10.58 -4.08 -20.11
CA ILE A 377 11.31 -3.16 -19.23
C ILE A 377 10.69 -3.32 -17.84
N PRO A 378 11.41 -3.88 -16.85
CA PRO A 378 10.86 -4.13 -15.52
C PRO A 378 10.19 -2.91 -14.88
N GLU A 379 10.81 -1.74 -15.01
CA GLU A 379 10.35 -0.46 -14.46
C GLU A 379 9.03 0.04 -15.06
N TYR A 380 8.62 -0.51 -16.21
CA TYR A 380 7.34 -0.21 -16.84
C TYR A 380 6.25 -1.24 -16.52
N ARG A 381 6.53 -2.29 -15.75
CA ARG A 381 5.50 -3.28 -15.40
C ARG A 381 4.54 -2.74 -14.34
N SER A 382 5.07 -2.02 -13.37
CA SER A 382 4.30 -1.34 -12.31
C SER A 382 4.48 0.16 -12.44
N PRO A 383 3.42 0.97 -12.30
CA PRO A 383 3.56 2.43 -12.18
C PRO A 383 4.00 2.83 -10.78
N THR A 384 4.05 4.15 -10.53
CA THR A 384 4.26 4.74 -9.20
C THR A 384 3.09 4.41 -8.27
N MET A 385 3.32 4.51 -6.96
CA MET A 385 2.42 3.95 -5.94
C MET A 385 1.01 4.55 -6.00
N GLU A 386 0.86 5.86 -6.21
CA GLU A 386 -0.46 6.48 -6.38
C GLU A 386 -1.22 5.97 -7.61
N SER A 387 -0.51 5.52 -8.64
CA SER A 387 -1.13 4.87 -9.79
C SER A 387 -1.45 3.41 -9.47
N CYS A 388 -0.57 2.70 -8.75
CA CYS A 388 -0.80 1.33 -8.29
C CYS A 388 -2.12 1.22 -7.53
N GLU A 389 -2.37 2.17 -6.62
CA GLU A 389 -3.59 2.23 -5.82
C GLU A 389 -4.86 2.48 -6.65
N ILE A 390 -4.76 3.09 -7.85
CA ILE A 390 -5.93 3.20 -8.73
C ILE A 390 -6.42 1.80 -9.10
N HIS A 391 -5.53 0.84 -9.33
CA HIS A 391 -5.91 -0.50 -9.76
C HIS A 391 -6.63 -1.25 -8.64
N SER A 392 -6.04 -1.26 -7.44
CA SER A 392 -6.59 -1.94 -6.27
C SER A 392 -7.93 -1.34 -5.84
N MET A 393 -7.97 -0.04 -5.56
CA MET A 393 -9.18 0.62 -5.05
C MET A 393 -10.31 0.66 -6.08
N SER A 394 -10.01 0.71 -7.39
CA SER A 394 -11.07 0.60 -8.41
C SER A 394 -11.61 -0.82 -8.51
N MET A 395 -10.78 -1.84 -8.32
CA MET A 395 -11.23 -3.24 -8.33
C MET A 395 -12.23 -3.53 -7.20
N GLU A 396 -12.05 -2.92 -6.03
CA GLU A 396 -13.03 -2.99 -4.93
C GLU A 396 -14.43 -2.56 -5.40
N PHE A 397 -14.53 -1.48 -6.18
CA PHE A 397 -15.81 -1.02 -6.73
C PHE A 397 -16.31 -1.86 -7.91
N PHE A 398 -15.43 -2.42 -8.74
CA PHE A 398 -15.87 -3.36 -9.80
C PHE A 398 -16.40 -4.68 -9.23
N ALA A 399 -16.04 -5.02 -7.99
CA ALA A 399 -16.55 -6.19 -7.29
C ALA A 399 -17.95 -5.96 -6.67
N GLU A 400 -18.35 -4.70 -6.46
CA GLU A 400 -19.59 -4.26 -5.79
C GLU A 400 -20.88 -4.96 -6.28
N PRO A 401 -21.08 -5.20 -7.59
CA PRO A 401 -22.27 -5.90 -8.10
C PRO A 401 -22.41 -7.35 -7.62
N TYR A 402 -21.32 -7.96 -7.13
CA TYR A 402 -21.25 -9.39 -6.80
C TYR A 402 -21.23 -9.67 -5.29
N MET A 403 -21.49 -8.66 -4.46
CA MET A 403 -21.39 -8.77 -3.01
C MET A 403 -22.42 -9.72 -2.38
N ASP A 404 -23.46 -10.11 -3.10
CA ASP A 404 -24.41 -11.17 -2.71
C ASP A 404 -23.76 -12.57 -2.60
N LEU A 405 -22.65 -12.80 -3.33
CA LEU A 405 -21.85 -14.01 -3.20
C LEU A 405 -21.14 -14.08 -1.85
N PHE A 406 -20.83 -12.94 -1.26
CA PHE A 406 -20.03 -12.83 -0.03
C PHE A 406 -20.85 -12.49 1.19
N PHE A 407 -21.98 -11.79 1.07
CA PHE A 407 -22.74 -11.25 2.21
C PHE A 407 -24.23 -11.59 2.11
N ASP A 408 -24.87 -11.89 3.25
CA ASP A 408 -26.33 -12.05 3.32
C ASP A 408 -27.06 -10.70 3.25
N GLU A 409 -26.36 -9.63 3.65
CA GLU A 409 -26.85 -8.26 3.60
C GLU A 409 -25.94 -7.39 2.70
N PRO A 410 -25.88 -7.68 1.39
CA PRO A 410 -24.89 -7.05 0.50
C PRO A 410 -25.06 -5.54 0.40
N ASP A 411 -26.29 -5.01 0.46
CA ASP A 411 -26.51 -3.56 0.43
C ASP A 411 -25.95 -2.85 1.67
N LYS A 412 -25.97 -3.50 2.84
CA LYS A 412 -25.29 -2.97 4.03
C LYS A 412 -23.78 -2.88 3.81
N TYR A 413 -23.19 -3.87 3.17
CA TYR A 413 -21.75 -3.86 2.86
C TYR A 413 -21.42 -2.74 1.88
N ARG A 414 -22.17 -2.62 0.78
CA ARG A 414 -22.00 -1.57 -0.24
C ARG A 414 -22.07 -0.17 0.36
N TYR A 415 -23.02 0.08 1.25
CA TYR A 415 -23.13 1.34 1.96
C TYR A 415 -21.93 1.60 2.88
N ILE A 416 -21.51 0.60 3.67
CA ILE A 416 -20.34 0.74 4.56
C ILE A 416 -19.09 1.02 3.75
N HIS A 417 -18.80 0.19 2.75
CA HIS A 417 -17.63 0.33 1.89
C HIS A 417 -17.55 1.74 1.30
N LEU A 418 -18.64 2.21 0.68
CA LEU A 418 -18.67 3.57 0.11
C LEU A 418 -18.55 4.67 1.17
N ALA A 419 -19.18 4.52 2.32
CA ALA A 419 -19.11 5.48 3.42
C ALA A 419 -17.70 5.55 4.01
N ASP A 420 -17.05 4.40 4.22
CA ASP A 420 -15.70 4.28 4.76
C ASP A 420 -14.66 4.81 3.76
N SER A 421 -14.78 4.50 2.46
CA SER A 421 -13.93 5.09 1.41
C SER A 421 -13.99 6.62 1.40
N ILE A 422 -15.16 7.22 1.63
CA ILE A 422 -15.28 8.69 1.76
C ILE A 422 -14.63 9.17 3.06
N CYS A 423 -14.90 8.49 4.17
CA CYS A 423 -14.40 8.86 5.49
C CYS A 423 -12.90 8.58 5.69
N PHE A 424 -12.29 7.80 4.80
CA PHE A 424 -10.87 7.52 4.74
C PHE A 424 -10.06 8.72 4.25
N LEU A 425 -10.56 9.49 3.27
CA LEU A 425 -9.82 10.60 2.67
C LEU A 425 -9.29 11.63 3.70
N PRO A 426 -10.07 12.12 4.69
CA PRO A 426 -9.54 13.01 5.73
C PRO A 426 -8.49 12.33 6.61
N TYR A 427 -8.61 11.03 6.87
CA TYR A 427 -7.60 10.29 7.61
C TYR A 427 -6.29 10.19 6.84
N GLY A 428 -6.35 9.92 5.53
CA GLY A 428 -5.13 9.88 4.73
C GLY A 428 -4.42 11.23 4.63
N ALA A 429 -5.17 12.34 4.61
CA ALA A 429 -4.61 13.69 4.69
C ALA A 429 -3.91 13.97 6.04
N ILE A 430 -4.42 13.44 7.16
CA ILE A 430 -3.74 13.52 8.47
C ILE A 430 -2.38 12.83 8.39
N VAL A 431 -2.34 11.59 7.88
CA VAL A 431 -1.10 10.79 7.83
C VAL A 431 -0.03 11.46 6.97
N ASP A 432 -0.41 12.03 5.84
CA ASP A 432 0.54 12.73 4.95
C ASP A 432 1.04 14.05 5.56
N GLU A 433 0.14 14.92 6.06
CA GLU A 433 0.54 16.19 6.67
C GLU A 433 1.35 15.99 7.96
N PHE A 434 1.07 14.92 8.71
CA PHE A 434 1.86 14.51 9.87
C PHE A 434 3.30 14.20 9.47
N GLN A 435 3.50 13.39 8.42
CA GLN A 435 4.85 13.04 7.97
C GLN A 435 5.61 14.25 7.44
N GLU A 436 4.95 15.14 6.70
CA GLU A 436 5.55 16.41 6.29
C GLU A 436 6.05 17.20 7.51
N TRP A 437 5.21 17.37 8.53
CA TRP A 437 5.61 18.06 9.75
C TRP A 437 6.77 17.36 10.48
N VAL A 438 6.73 16.02 10.62
CA VAL A 438 7.79 15.26 11.30
C VAL A 438 9.15 15.46 10.61
N TYR A 439 9.19 15.35 9.29
CA TYR A 439 10.46 15.44 8.55
C TYR A 439 10.95 16.88 8.33
N LEU A 440 10.09 17.88 8.55
CA LEU A 440 10.51 19.28 8.72
C LEU A 440 10.97 19.60 10.15
N ASN A 441 10.66 18.75 11.12
CA ASN A 441 11.01 18.93 12.55
C ASN A 441 11.70 17.67 13.13
N PRO A 442 12.85 17.23 12.58
CA PRO A 442 13.46 15.94 12.92
C PRO A 442 13.94 15.83 14.38
N ASN A 443 14.11 16.97 15.07
CA ASN A 443 14.62 17.06 16.44
C ASN A 443 13.53 17.47 17.46
N CYS A 444 12.25 17.20 17.17
CA CYS A 444 11.16 17.48 18.09
C CYS A 444 11.31 16.71 19.43
N GLN A 445 10.69 17.23 20.49
CA GLN A 445 10.69 16.61 21.82
C GLN A 445 9.72 15.43 21.89
N LYS A 446 9.89 14.58 22.91
CA LYS A 446 8.95 13.49 23.22
C LYS A 446 7.52 14.06 23.40
N GLY A 447 6.53 13.41 22.80
CA GLY A 447 5.14 13.84 22.80
C GLY A 447 4.80 14.99 21.85
N ASP A 448 5.76 15.65 21.19
CA ASP A 448 5.43 16.65 20.15
C ASP A 448 4.74 16.00 18.96
N ARG A 449 5.15 14.78 18.58
CA ARG A 449 4.55 14.01 17.48
C ARG A 449 3.09 13.67 17.79
N ASP A 450 2.80 13.24 19.00
CA ASP A 450 1.43 12.91 19.42
C ASP A 450 0.53 14.15 19.47
N ARG A 451 1.04 15.26 20.01
CA ARG A 451 0.34 16.55 19.97
C ARG A 451 0.05 16.97 18.54
N LYS A 452 1.04 16.87 17.65
CA LYS A 452 0.85 17.22 16.25
C LYS A 452 -0.20 16.35 15.59
N TRP A 453 -0.15 15.05 15.83
CA TRP A 453 -1.15 14.13 15.32
C TRP A 453 -2.56 14.51 15.80
N HIS A 454 -2.70 14.82 17.10
CA HIS A 454 -3.98 15.25 17.66
C HIS A 454 -4.50 16.54 16.99
N GLU A 455 -3.66 17.57 16.84
CA GLU A 455 -4.02 18.81 16.11
C GLU A 455 -4.55 18.51 14.70
N LEU A 456 -3.94 17.54 14.01
CA LEU A 456 -4.38 17.15 12.67
C LEU A 456 -5.71 16.37 12.71
N GLU A 457 -5.93 15.52 13.73
CA GLU A 457 -7.24 14.91 13.97
C GLU A 457 -8.33 15.96 14.23
N GLU A 458 -8.01 17.07 14.90
CA GLU A 458 -8.92 18.20 15.08
C GLU A 458 -9.21 18.92 13.76
N LYS A 459 -8.18 19.14 12.94
CA LYS A 459 -8.29 19.80 11.63
C LYS A 459 -9.13 18.99 10.64
N TYR A 460 -8.89 17.69 10.53
CA TYR A 460 -9.46 16.86 9.45
C TYR A 460 -10.62 15.98 9.89
N THR A 461 -10.69 15.58 11.16
CA THR A 461 -11.72 14.69 11.69
C THR A 461 -12.39 15.20 12.99
N PRO A 462 -12.77 16.49 13.09
CA PRO A 462 -13.30 17.06 14.35
C PRO A 462 -14.55 16.34 14.87
N TYR A 463 -15.31 15.71 13.97
CA TYR A 463 -16.50 14.93 14.31
C TYR A 463 -16.21 13.62 15.06
N LYS A 464 -14.95 13.16 15.11
CA LYS A 464 -14.53 11.96 15.86
C LYS A 464 -14.01 12.28 17.27
N LEU A 465 -13.46 13.47 17.52
CA LEU A 465 -12.78 13.84 18.76
C LEU A 465 -13.57 13.52 20.03
N ARG A 466 -14.88 13.84 20.03
CA ARG A 466 -15.75 13.56 21.19
C ARG A 466 -15.80 12.08 21.59
N CYS A 467 -15.54 11.19 20.64
CA CYS A 467 -15.54 9.74 20.83
C CYS A 467 -14.28 9.27 21.58
N PHE A 468 -13.18 10.03 21.51
CA PHE A 468 -11.91 9.67 22.14
C PHE A 468 -11.95 9.86 23.67
N LYS A 469 -12.90 10.65 24.19
CA LYS A 469 -13.04 10.88 25.64
C LYS A 469 -13.21 9.57 26.42
N GLY A 470 -12.27 9.29 27.32
CA GLY A 470 -12.21 8.07 28.14
C GLY A 470 -11.41 6.94 27.51
N CYS A 471 -10.63 7.22 26.46
CA CYS A 471 -9.61 6.34 25.91
C CYS A 471 -8.32 7.16 25.76
N ASP A 472 -7.41 7.03 26.72
CA ASP A 472 -6.22 7.88 26.82
C ASP A 472 -5.35 7.76 25.57
N TYR A 473 -5.04 6.54 25.12
CA TYR A 473 -4.30 6.27 23.87
C TYR A 473 -4.79 7.09 22.67
N MET A 474 -6.11 7.19 22.49
CA MET A 474 -6.69 7.95 21.38
C MET A 474 -6.74 9.45 21.67
N TYR A 475 -6.99 9.83 22.92
CA TYR A 475 -7.09 11.22 23.33
C TYR A 475 -5.74 11.94 23.30
N THR A 476 -4.65 11.25 23.62
CA THR A 476 -3.29 11.80 23.62
C THR A 476 -2.64 11.78 22.23
N GLY A 477 -3.27 11.15 21.22
CA GLY A 477 -2.80 11.19 19.85
C GLY A 477 -1.90 10.02 19.42
N HIS A 478 -1.92 8.88 20.12
CA HIS A 478 -1.02 7.74 19.82
C HIS A 478 -1.43 6.90 18.59
N ARG A 479 -2.54 7.23 17.92
CA ARG A 479 -3.11 6.39 16.85
C ARG A 479 -2.14 6.14 15.68
N TRP A 480 -1.24 7.07 15.39
CA TRP A 480 -0.25 6.94 14.31
C TRP A 480 0.74 5.79 14.51
N LEU A 481 0.96 5.35 15.76
CA LEU A 481 1.92 4.30 16.13
C LEU A 481 1.61 2.93 15.52
N THR A 482 0.35 2.68 15.13
CA THR A 482 -0.06 1.41 14.50
C THR A 482 -0.20 1.54 12.98
N GLN A 483 0.04 2.73 12.41
CA GLN A 483 -0.04 2.93 10.97
C GLN A 483 1.31 2.57 10.32
N ALA A 484 1.44 1.29 9.94
CA ALA A 484 2.70 0.71 9.45
C ALA A 484 3.39 1.51 8.32
N HIS A 485 2.63 2.09 7.39
CA HIS A 485 3.15 2.93 6.31
C HIS A 485 4.04 4.09 6.80
N ILE A 486 3.74 4.72 7.95
CA ILE A 486 4.55 5.81 8.51
C ILE A 486 5.98 5.33 8.82
N PHE A 487 6.10 4.09 9.30
CA PHE A 487 7.37 3.48 9.69
C PHE A 487 8.10 2.90 8.49
N GLN A 488 7.37 2.22 7.60
CA GLN A 488 7.98 1.39 6.56
C GLN A 488 8.09 2.07 5.20
N ASN A 489 7.15 2.95 4.84
CA ASN A 489 7.01 3.54 3.50
C ASN A 489 6.63 5.02 3.61
N PRO A 490 7.57 5.90 4.03
CA PRO A 490 7.23 7.28 4.34
C PRO A 490 6.67 8.02 3.12
N PHE A 491 5.67 8.87 3.36
CA PHE A 491 4.89 9.63 2.37
C PHE A 491 3.99 8.82 1.41
N TYR A 492 3.97 7.49 1.45
CA TYR A 492 3.09 6.67 0.60
C TYR A 492 1.59 6.83 0.91
N TYR A 493 1.19 7.44 2.03
CA TYR A 493 -0.21 7.41 2.43
C TYR A 493 -1.13 8.35 1.62
N ILE A 494 -0.58 9.43 1.05
CA ILE A 494 -1.35 10.34 0.18
C ILE A 494 -1.75 9.64 -1.12
N ASP A 495 -0.93 8.71 -1.58
CA ASP A 495 -1.11 7.91 -2.78
C ASP A 495 -2.47 7.19 -2.78
N TYR A 496 -2.85 6.60 -1.64
CA TYR A 496 -4.17 6.00 -1.43
C TYR A 496 -5.31 7.02 -1.60
N THR A 497 -5.14 8.23 -1.09
CA THR A 497 -6.22 9.23 -1.19
C THR A 497 -6.39 9.73 -2.63
N LEU A 498 -5.27 9.96 -3.35
CA LEU A 498 -5.29 10.34 -4.76
C LEU A 498 -5.97 9.25 -5.59
N ALA A 499 -5.59 8.00 -5.35
CA ALA A 499 -6.16 6.84 -5.99
C ALA A 499 -7.64 6.63 -5.65
N GLN A 500 -8.05 6.86 -4.40
CA GLN A 500 -9.45 6.75 -3.98
C GLN A 500 -10.35 7.74 -4.76
N VAL A 501 -9.86 8.96 -5.04
CA VAL A 501 -10.58 9.90 -5.91
C VAL A 501 -10.67 9.37 -7.36
N MET A 502 -9.65 8.68 -7.86
CA MET A 502 -9.68 8.03 -9.17
C MET A 502 -10.61 6.81 -9.19
N ALA A 503 -10.60 6.00 -8.13
CA ALA A 503 -11.49 4.86 -7.95
C ALA A 503 -12.96 5.31 -7.90
N PHE A 504 -13.24 6.45 -7.26
CA PHE A 504 -14.56 7.08 -7.32
C PHE A 504 -14.94 7.55 -8.73
N GLU A 505 -13.99 8.04 -9.54
CA GLU A 505 -14.29 8.33 -10.95
C GLU A 505 -14.66 7.07 -11.73
N PHE A 506 -13.97 5.95 -11.49
CA PHE A 506 -14.35 4.66 -12.06
C PHE A 506 -15.73 4.21 -11.57
N PHE A 507 -16.00 4.27 -10.27
CA PHE A 507 -17.30 3.91 -9.70
C PHE A 507 -18.45 4.74 -10.30
N ILE A 508 -18.27 6.06 -10.43
CA ILE A 508 -19.25 6.95 -11.07
C ILE A 508 -19.45 6.60 -12.55
N LEU A 509 -18.38 6.21 -13.24
CA LEU A 509 -18.44 5.80 -14.65
C LEU A 509 -19.15 4.45 -14.79
N ASP A 510 -18.86 3.49 -13.90
CA ASP A 510 -19.40 2.14 -13.91
C ASP A 510 -20.91 2.12 -13.66
N ASN A 511 -21.37 2.94 -12.71
CA ASN A 511 -22.81 3.18 -12.44
C ASN A 511 -23.58 3.77 -13.65
N LYS A 512 -22.88 4.27 -14.67
CA LYS A 512 -23.48 4.83 -15.89
C LYS A 512 -23.29 3.92 -17.11
N ASP A 513 -22.12 3.32 -17.23
CA ASP A 513 -21.68 2.55 -18.39
C ASP A 513 -20.54 1.60 -17.97
N HIS A 514 -20.93 0.38 -17.57
CA HIS A 514 -20.00 -0.66 -17.13
C HIS A 514 -18.97 -1.03 -18.19
N GLN A 515 -19.39 -1.17 -19.45
CA GLN A 515 -18.48 -1.56 -20.54
C GLN A 515 -17.38 -0.51 -20.76
N LYS A 516 -17.74 0.77 -20.70
CA LYS A 516 -16.78 1.86 -20.81
C LYS A 516 -15.88 1.96 -19.58
N ALA A 517 -16.41 1.77 -18.37
CA ALA A 517 -15.62 1.77 -17.15
C ALA A 517 -14.57 0.64 -17.18
N TRP A 518 -15.01 -0.59 -17.42
CA TRP A 518 -14.15 -1.77 -17.45
C TRP A 518 -13.10 -1.70 -18.57
N SER A 519 -13.48 -1.29 -19.79
CA SER A 519 -12.50 -1.14 -20.88
C SER A 519 -11.47 -0.05 -20.60
N THR A 520 -11.85 1.03 -19.90
CA THR A 520 -10.93 2.07 -19.45
C THR A 520 -9.98 1.55 -18.36
N TYR A 521 -10.50 0.77 -17.42
CA TYR A 521 -9.72 0.12 -16.38
C TYR A 521 -8.70 -0.89 -16.95
N LEU A 522 -9.14 -1.78 -17.85
CA LEU A 522 -8.27 -2.71 -18.57
C LEU A 522 -7.16 -2.00 -19.34
N LYS A 523 -7.48 -0.86 -19.96
CA LYS A 523 -6.48 -0.03 -20.64
C LYS A 523 -5.44 0.48 -19.64
N LEU A 524 -5.87 1.01 -18.49
CA LEU A 524 -4.97 1.46 -17.42
C LEU A 524 -4.04 0.33 -16.98
N CYS A 525 -4.57 -0.85 -16.66
CA CYS A 525 -3.77 -2.01 -16.24
C CYS A 525 -2.70 -2.40 -17.29
N LYS A 526 -3.05 -2.39 -18.58
CA LYS A 526 -2.15 -2.72 -19.70
C LYS A 526 -1.09 -1.65 -19.98
N LEU A 527 -1.29 -0.41 -19.53
CA LEU A 527 -0.28 0.65 -19.65
C LEU A 527 0.89 0.39 -18.70
N GLY A 528 0.65 -0.25 -17.55
CA GLY A 528 1.65 -0.45 -16.51
C GLY A 528 2.29 0.88 -16.10
N GLY A 529 3.59 0.84 -15.79
CA GLY A 529 4.42 1.99 -15.47
C GLY A 529 5.05 2.72 -16.66
N ARG A 530 4.46 2.64 -17.86
CA ARG A 530 5.05 3.30 -19.05
C ARG A 530 4.99 4.83 -19.01
N TYR A 531 4.22 5.41 -18.09
CA TYR A 531 4.00 6.84 -17.99
C TYR A 531 3.87 7.28 -16.52
N PRO A 532 4.20 8.55 -16.20
CA PRO A 532 3.86 9.19 -14.93
C PRO A 532 2.35 9.21 -14.63
N PHE A 533 1.98 9.40 -13.37
CA PHE A 533 0.61 9.35 -12.87
C PHE A 533 -0.38 10.24 -13.63
N ARG A 534 -0.15 11.56 -13.71
CA ARG A 534 -1.09 12.47 -14.39
C ARG A 534 -1.17 12.15 -15.88
N THR A 535 -0.09 11.62 -16.46
CA THR A 535 -0.09 11.14 -17.85
C THR A 535 -0.93 9.87 -18.02
N LEU A 536 -0.89 8.92 -17.08
CA LEU A 536 -1.77 7.75 -17.07
C LEU A 536 -3.23 8.16 -16.95
N VAL A 537 -3.57 9.03 -15.99
CA VAL A 537 -4.91 9.60 -15.78
C VAL A 537 -5.44 10.22 -17.08
N LYS A 538 -4.64 11.10 -17.72
CA LYS A 538 -5.01 11.72 -19.00
C LYS A 538 -5.19 10.71 -20.13
N LYS A 539 -4.34 9.68 -20.22
CA LYS A 539 -4.45 8.63 -21.25
C LYS A 539 -5.70 7.77 -21.09
N CYS A 540 -6.20 7.65 -19.86
CA CYS A 540 -7.45 6.97 -19.54
C CYS A 540 -8.67 7.91 -19.57
N LYS A 541 -8.50 9.18 -19.95
CA LYS A 541 -9.57 10.20 -20.00
C LYS A 541 -10.25 10.42 -18.64
N LEU A 542 -9.55 10.14 -17.56
CA LEU A 542 -9.96 10.47 -16.19
C LEU A 542 -9.59 11.92 -15.87
N LYS A 543 -10.22 12.49 -14.84
CA LYS A 543 -9.91 13.84 -14.37
C LYS A 543 -8.78 13.79 -13.38
N ASP A 544 -7.88 14.74 -13.52
CA ASP A 544 -6.75 14.95 -12.62
C ASP A 544 -7.22 15.36 -11.21
N PRO A 545 -6.86 14.63 -10.14
CA PRO A 545 -7.28 14.96 -8.78
C PRO A 545 -6.66 16.26 -8.26
N PHE A 546 -5.53 16.72 -8.82
CA PHE A 546 -4.92 18.00 -8.47
C PHE A 546 -5.57 19.20 -9.14
N LYS A 547 -6.42 18.96 -10.15
CA LYS A 547 -7.15 20.06 -10.79
C LYS A 547 -8.24 20.57 -9.84
N GLU A 548 -8.21 21.88 -9.59
CA GLU A 548 -9.14 22.55 -8.68
C GLU A 548 -10.61 22.16 -8.94
N GLY A 549 -11.31 21.79 -7.87
CA GLY A 549 -12.71 21.41 -7.90
C GLY A 549 -12.99 19.99 -8.42
N THR A 550 -11.98 19.22 -8.85
CA THR A 550 -12.15 17.80 -9.16
C THR A 550 -12.62 17.04 -7.93
N VAL A 551 -11.93 17.17 -6.79
CA VAL A 551 -12.29 16.47 -5.53
C VAL A 551 -13.71 16.80 -5.14
N LYS A 552 -14.09 18.09 -5.15
CA LYS A 552 -15.46 18.55 -4.83
C LYS A 552 -16.51 17.88 -5.73
N LYS A 553 -16.28 17.80 -7.04
CA LYS A 553 -17.25 17.22 -7.99
C LYS A 553 -17.40 15.71 -7.78
N VAL A 554 -16.27 15.02 -7.63
CA VAL A 554 -16.24 13.56 -7.40
C VAL A 554 -16.95 13.24 -6.08
N ILE A 555 -16.55 13.87 -4.97
CA ILE A 555 -17.09 13.53 -3.65
C ILE A 555 -18.59 13.81 -3.54
N ASN A 556 -19.10 14.89 -4.14
CA ASN A 556 -20.53 15.18 -4.13
C ASN A 556 -21.32 14.14 -4.94
N SER A 557 -20.76 13.67 -6.05
CA SER A 557 -21.40 12.64 -6.88
C SER A 557 -21.51 11.32 -6.10
N VAL A 558 -20.41 10.89 -5.47
CA VAL A 558 -20.40 9.67 -4.66
C VAL A 558 -21.30 9.79 -3.43
N PHE A 559 -21.28 10.93 -2.74
CA PHE A 559 -22.15 11.15 -1.59
C PHE A 559 -23.65 11.15 -1.98
N ASN A 560 -23.99 11.56 -3.20
CA ASN A 560 -25.36 11.43 -3.70
C ASN A 560 -25.76 9.97 -3.93
N ILE A 561 -24.86 9.14 -4.47
CA ILE A 561 -25.07 7.69 -4.59
C ILE A 561 -25.18 7.05 -3.20
N LEU A 562 -24.33 7.43 -2.24
CA LEU A 562 -24.42 6.92 -0.87
C LEU A 562 -25.81 7.15 -0.25
N LYS A 563 -26.43 8.32 -0.51
CA LYS A 563 -27.77 8.63 -0.01
C LYS A 563 -28.90 7.87 -0.71
N SER A 564 -28.67 7.28 -1.88
CA SER A 564 -29.70 6.47 -2.56
C SER A 564 -29.81 5.06 -2.01
N TYR A 565 -28.85 4.59 -1.20
CA TYR A 565 -29.01 3.34 -0.45
C TYR A 565 -30.14 3.48 0.56
N ASN A 566 -31.20 2.69 0.38
CA ASN A 566 -32.37 2.68 1.27
C ASN A 566 -32.19 1.60 2.34
N LEU A 567 -31.49 1.95 3.43
CA LEU A 567 -31.10 1.02 4.49
C LEU A 567 -31.58 1.44 5.87
#